data_AF-A0A117UTK4-F1
#
_entry.id   AF-A0A117UTK4-F1
#
_cell.length_a   1.000
_cell.length_b   1.000
_cell.length_c   1.000
_cell.angle_alpha   90.00
_cell.angle_beta   90.00
_cell.angle_gamma   90.00
#
_symmetry.space_group_name_H-M   'P 1'
#
loop_
_entity.id
_entity.type
_entity.pdbx_description
1 polymer ?
#
loop_
_entity_poly.entity_id
_entity_poly.type
_entity_poly.pdbx_seq_one_letter_code
_entity_poly.pdbx_strand_id
1 'polypeptide(L)'
;MENQRKPAPPAATLDINCDCKEYVVDYLMKSFPVRLMAVFTDENRNPRSEPMSDEHGTPVLCQAALAARERMVEQLCALPPIATALDAIIERFGTDRVAEVTGRTKRLVVGSDGRQKLQSRTPRANLAETQAFMDGDKRILVFSDAGGTGRSYHADLAAKNQARRVHFLLEPGWRADAAIQGLGRTNRTNQASAPLFRPVTTDVRGERRFISTIARRLDSLGALTRGQRQTGGQNLFDPADNLESIYAKEALNRWFGLLFLGKLEAVGLARFQELTGLRIESADGGMVDDLPTIQRWLNRILALPIGLQNAIFDEFLGLVEARIDAARAAGTLDLGLETIAVESFEILSDTLLRTDSVSGATTHLLELEIARALKPLTLDRLGKLQGTSGSRRRLMRNTRSGRAALLVPARSLLSDDGTRITRHELVRPLKRGYLSADQLAESSWEPVDEPAFRGAWQTEVDEALSSLKRERLHLATGLLLPVWDKLPTDYVRVSRISARDGRSLLGREVPLHAVGEICNALGLDAAPEMTPDSLIAAVLASGRAMPVKARETLMLKRSLVNGAQRLELTGWSASRLDWYKAQGCFTDIIRFHTRLFVPLEGAAEVVASVERH
;
A
#
# COMPACT_ATOMS: atom_id res chain seq x y z
N MET A 1 -39.98 -45.11 -56.06
CA MET A 1 -39.63 -43.69 -55.83
C MET A 1 -38.95 -43.60 -54.48
N GLU A 2 -37.63 -43.74 -54.46
CA GLU A 2 -36.83 -43.56 -53.25
C GLU A 2 -36.69 -42.08 -52.92
N ASN A 3 -37.00 -41.74 -51.68
CA ASN A 3 -36.95 -40.39 -51.15
C ASN A 3 -35.51 -40.08 -50.71
N GLN A 4 -34.70 -39.52 -51.62
CA GLN A 4 -33.34 -39.09 -51.33
C GLN A 4 -33.35 -37.88 -50.37
N ARG A 5 -33.27 -38.14 -49.06
CA ARG A 5 -32.73 -37.17 -48.11
C ARG A 5 -31.23 -37.07 -48.35
N LYS A 6 -30.78 -35.92 -48.87
CA LYS A 6 -29.35 -35.57 -48.95
C LYS A 6 -28.70 -35.83 -47.58
N PRO A 7 -27.54 -36.49 -47.50
CA PRO A 7 -26.80 -36.62 -46.26
C PRO A 7 -26.40 -35.22 -45.77
N ALA A 8 -26.61 -34.97 -44.47
CA ALA A 8 -26.13 -33.76 -43.82
C ALA A 8 -24.61 -33.64 -44.06
N PRO A 9 -24.08 -32.44 -44.33
CA PRO A 9 -22.65 -32.27 -44.52
C PRO A 9 -21.90 -32.79 -43.28
N PRO A 10 -20.74 -33.45 -43.44
CA PRO A 10 -19.93 -33.88 -42.30
C PRO A 10 -19.69 -32.66 -41.42
N ALA A 11 -20.07 -32.77 -40.14
CA ALA A 11 -20.07 -31.67 -39.19
C ALA A 11 -18.71 -30.97 -39.22
N ALA A 12 -18.66 -29.81 -39.88
CA ALA A 12 -17.52 -28.92 -39.87
C ALA A 12 -17.10 -28.75 -38.41
N THR A 13 -15.83 -29.03 -38.12
CA THR A 13 -15.24 -28.73 -36.82
C THR A 13 -15.43 -27.23 -36.63
N LEU A 14 -16.41 -26.85 -35.81
CA LEU A 14 -16.64 -25.47 -35.44
C LEU A 14 -15.41 -25.04 -34.65
N ASP A 15 -14.55 -24.24 -35.28
CA ASP A 15 -13.45 -23.55 -34.61
C ASP A 15 -14.02 -22.29 -33.96
N ILE A 16 -14.62 -22.47 -32.77
CA ILE A 16 -15.28 -21.39 -32.04
C ILE A 16 -14.23 -20.72 -31.15
N ASN A 17 -13.80 -19.54 -31.57
CA ASN A 17 -12.96 -18.68 -30.74
C ASN A 17 -13.84 -17.76 -29.87
N CYS A 18 -13.70 -17.86 -28.54
CA CYS A 18 -14.38 -17.02 -27.56
C CYS A 18 -13.42 -16.03 -26.88
N ASP A 19 -12.54 -15.40 -27.66
CA ASP A 19 -11.61 -14.39 -27.14
C ASP A 19 -12.24 -12.98 -27.07
N CYS A 20 -11.47 -12.03 -26.53
CA CYS A 20 -11.90 -10.64 -26.39
C CYS A 20 -11.69 -9.79 -27.66
N LYS A 21 -11.19 -10.37 -28.77
CA LYS A 21 -10.83 -9.58 -29.96
C LYS A 21 -12.02 -8.90 -30.58
N GLU A 22 -13.18 -9.57 -30.61
CA GLU A 22 -14.40 -8.99 -31.18
C GLU A 22 -14.71 -7.64 -30.55
N TYR A 23 -14.65 -7.52 -29.21
CA TYR A 23 -14.89 -6.27 -28.51
C TYR A 23 -13.86 -5.18 -28.85
N VAL A 24 -12.59 -5.56 -28.98
CA VAL A 24 -11.50 -4.62 -29.31
C VAL A 24 -11.62 -4.16 -30.76
N VAL A 25 -11.91 -5.07 -31.70
CA VAL A 25 -12.16 -4.75 -33.10
C VAL A 25 -13.36 -3.82 -33.23
N ASP A 26 -14.48 -4.14 -32.58
CA ASP A 26 -15.68 -3.30 -32.57
C ASP A 26 -15.39 -1.90 -32.04
N TYR A 27 -14.60 -1.80 -30.97
CA TYR A 27 -14.16 -0.53 -30.42
C TYR A 27 -13.31 0.26 -31.42
N LEU A 28 -12.32 -0.37 -32.05
CA LEU A 28 -11.49 0.27 -33.06
C LEU A 28 -12.32 0.72 -34.27
N MET A 29 -13.28 -0.09 -34.72
CA MET A 29 -14.14 0.27 -35.85
C MET A 29 -15.01 1.50 -35.56
N LYS A 30 -15.48 1.65 -34.31
CA LYS A 30 -16.38 2.74 -33.88
C LYS A 30 -15.65 3.99 -33.39
N SER A 31 -14.49 3.84 -32.76
CA SER A 31 -13.85 4.92 -31.98
C SER A 31 -12.47 5.34 -32.49
N PHE A 32 -11.88 4.63 -33.45
CA PHE A 32 -10.60 5.06 -34.03
C PHE A 32 -10.79 6.39 -34.79
N PRO A 33 -9.97 7.43 -34.52
CA PRO A 33 -10.15 8.75 -35.09
C PRO A 33 -9.78 8.74 -36.58
N VAL A 34 -10.80 8.63 -37.43
CA VAL A 34 -10.65 8.58 -38.90
C VAL A 34 -11.05 9.89 -39.58
N ARG A 35 -11.58 10.87 -38.84
CA ARG A 35 -12.04 12.14 -39.41
C ARG A 35 -10.85 13.07 -39.67
N LEU A 36 -10.83 13.69 -40.84
CA LEU A 36 -9.82 14.68 -41.19
C LEU A 36 -10.07 15.95 -40.37
N MET A 37 -8.99 16.58 -39.90
CA MET A 37 -9.05 17.82 -39.12
C MET A 37 -8.64 19.01 -40.01
N ALA A 38 -9.44 20.08 -40.02
CA ALA A 38 -9.08 21.35 -40.63
C ALA A 38 -8.34 22.20 -39.59
N VAL A 39 -7.14 22.68 -39.93
CA VAL A 39 -6.35 23.57 -39.06
C VAL A 39 -6.69 25.01 -39.41
N PHE A 40 -7.10 25.79 -38.41
CA PHE A 40 -7.34 27.22 -38.54
C PHE A 40 -6.64 27.97 -37.41
N THR A 41 -6.43 29.26 -37.61
CA THR A 41 -5.79 30.12 -36.61
C THR A 41 -6.88 30.92 -35.91
N ASP A 42 -6.96 30.86 -34.59
CA ASP A 42 -7.90 31.67 -33.81
C ASP A 42 -7.48 33.15 -33.77
N GLU A 43 -8.36 34.01 -33.23
CA GLU A 43 -8.11 35.46 -33.12
C GLU A 43 -6.84 35.81 -32.31
N ASN A 44 -6.38 34.89 -31.45
CA ASN A 44 -5.17 35.01 -30.65
C ASN A 44 -3.92 34.42 -31.33
N ARG A 45 -4.00 34.09 -32.61
CA ARG A 45 -2.95 33.43 -33.40
C ARG A 45 -2.59 32.01 -32.93
N ASN A 46 -3.44 31.35 -32.16
CA ASN A 46 -3.20 29.97 -31.77
C ASN A 46 -3.74 29.02 -32.86
N PRO A 47 -2.97 28.00 -33.26
CA PRO A 47 -3.48 26.97 -34.15
C PRO A 47 -4.55 26.15 -33.43
N ARG A 48 -5.75 26.10 -34.00
CA ARG A 48 -6.84 25.23 -33.59
C ARG A 48 -7.15 24.25 -34.71
N SER A 49 -7.75 23.14 -34.35
CA SER A 49 -8.19 22.14 -35.31
C SER A 49 -9.62 21.74 -35.04
N GLU A 50 -10.43 21.66 -36.09
CA GLU A 50 -11.81 21.18 -36.02
C GLU A 50 -12.07 20.04 -37.00
N PRO A 51 -13.03 19.14 -36.71
CA PRO A 51 -13.35 18.05 -37.60
C PRO A 51 -13.95 18.54 -38.92
N MET A 52 -13.32 18.19 -40.04
CA MET A 52 -13.72 18.64 -41.36
C MET A 52 -15.04 17.99 -41.81
N SER A 53 -15.86 18.77 -42.51
CA SER A 53 -17.07 18.31 -43.20
C SER A 53 -17.02 18.78 -44.66
N ASP A 54 -17.62 18.03 -45.57
CA ASP A 54 -17.78 18.46 -46.95
C ASP A 54 -18.90 19.51 -47.10
N GLU A 55 -19.15 19.95 -48.33
CA GLU A 55 -20.19 20.94 -48.67
C GLU A 55 -21.61 20.48 -48.31
N HIS A 56 -21.81 19.18 -48.05
CA HIS A 56 -23.08 18.59 -47.64
C HIS A 56 -23.15 18.29 -46.14
N GLY A 57 -22.13 18.67 -45.36
CA GLY A 57 -22.04 18.40 -43.92
C GLY A 57 -21.62 16.97 -43.57
N THR A 58 -21.18 16.18 -44.54
CA THR A 58 -20.71 14.80 -44.32
C THR A 58 -19.28 14.81 -43.76
N PRO A 59 -18.95 13.97 -42.76
CA PRO A 59 -17.59 13.86 -42.25
C PRO A 59 -16.56 13.51 -43.34
N VAL A 60 -15.54 14.35 -43.51
CA VAL A 60 -14.41 14.03 -44.40
C VAL A 60 -13.47 13.07 -43.67
N LEU A 61 -13.16 11.93 -44.29
CA LEU A 61 -12.30 10.91 -43.70
C LEU A 61 -10.85 11.03 -44.16
N CYS A 62 -9.91 10.92 -43.21
CA CYS A 62 -8.49 10.84 -43.47
C CYS A 62 -8.12 9.43 -43.95
N GLN A 63 -7.73 9.30 -45.22
CA GLN A 63 -7.35 8.01 -45.83
C GLN A 63 -6.18 7.33 -45.12
N ALA A 64 -5.19 8.10 -44.65
CA ALA A 64 -4.08 7.56 -43.87
C ALA A 64 -4.54 6.98 -42.52
N ALA A 65 -5.52 7.61 -41.86
CA ALA A 65 -6.08 7.12 -40.61
C ALA A 65 -6.96 5.88 -40.81
N LEU A 66 -7.72 5.82 -41.91
CA LEU A 66 -8.46 4.62 -42.31
C LEU A 66 -7.52 3.43 -42.53
N ALA A 67 -6.46 3.63 -43.32
CA ALA A 67 -5.45 2.60 -43.57
C ALA A 67 -4.70 2.18 -42.28
N ALA A 68 -4.48 3.11 -41.35
CA ALA A 68 -3.90 2.78 -40.04
C ALA A 68 -4.83 1.92 -39.19
N ARG A 69 -6.13 2.26 -39.14
CA ARG A 69 -7.16 1.46 -38.45
C ARG A 69 -7.24 0.06 -39.04
N GLU A 70 -7.32 -0.05 -40.36
CA GLU A 70 -7.44 -1.34 -41.06
C GLU A 70 -6.24 -2.25 -40.81
N ARG A 71 -5.00 -1.73 -40.90
CA ARG A 71 -3.80 -2.49 -40.53
C ARG A 71 -3.80 -2.93 -39.06
N MET A 72 -4.27 -2.08 -38.15
CA MET A 72 -4.35 -2.43 -36.73
C MET A 72 -5.36 -3.55 -36.49
N VAL A 73 -6.53 -3.50 -37.15
CA VAL A 73 -7.54 -4.57 -37.10
C VAL A 73 -6.98 -5.86 -37.71
N GLU A 74 -6.32 -5.79 -38.87
CA GLU A 74 -5.69 -6.95 -39.51
C GLU A 74 -4.66 -7.62 -38.60
N GLN A 75 -3.75 -6.85 -38.01
CA GLN A 75 -2.75 -7.36 -37.07
C GLN A 75 -3.40 -7.99 -35.83
N LEU A 76 -4.41 -7.33 -35.26
CA LEU A 76 -5.13 -7.83 -34.08
C LEU A 76 -5.84 -9.17 -34.38
N CYS A 77 -6.48 -9.28 -35.54
CA CYS A 77 -7.14 -10.51 -36.00
C CYS A 77 -6.14 -11.64 -36.29
N ALA A 78 -4.90 -11.32 -36.67
CA ALA A 78 -3.84 -12.30 -36.92
C ALA A 78 -3.22 -12.88 -35.61
N LEU A 79 -3.42 -12.22 -34.46
CA LEU A 79 -2.90 -12.73 -33.19
C LEU A 79 -3.61 -14.04 -32.78
N PRO A 80 -2.94 -14.93 -32.03
CA PRO A 80 -3.57 -16.14 -31.50
C PRO A 80 -4.74 -15.81 -30.55
N PRO A 81 -5.73 -16.69 -30.41
CA PRO A 81 -6.83 -16.49 -29.47
C PRO A 81 -6.32 -16.41 -28.03
N ILE A 82 -6.83 -15.44 -27.28
CA ILE A 82 -6.54 -15.32 -25.85
C ILE A 82 -7.77 -15.89 -25.11
N ALA A 83 -7.61 -17.09 -24.58
CA ALA A 83 -8.66 -17.75 -23.81
C ALA A 83 -9.01 -16.90 -22.57
N THR A 84 -10.30 -16.79 -22.28
CA THR A 84 -10.74 -16.20 -21.01
C THR A 84 -10.27 -17.06 -19.84
N ALA A 85 -10.02 -16.48 -18.67
CA ALA A 85 -9.59 -17.24 -17.49
C ALA A 85 -10.57 -18.37 -17.15
N LEU A 86 -11.88 -18.13 -17.29
CA LEU A 86 -12.90 -19.12 -17.05
C LEU A 86 -12.86 -20.27 -18.05
N ASP A 87 -12.72 -19.98 -19.36
CA ASP A 87 -12.63 -21.03 -20.37
C ASP A 87 -11.35 -21.85 -20.21
N ALA A 88 -10.21 -21.20 -19.92
CA ALA A 88 -8.95 -21.88 -19.64
C ALA A 88 -9.04 -22.81 -18.41
N ILE A 89 -9.75 -22.41 -17.35
CA ILE A 89 -10.01 -23.24 -16.18
C ILE A 89 -10.89 -24.44 -16.54
N ILE A 90 -11.98 -24.21 -17.29
CA ILE A 90 -12.90 -25.29 -17.71
C ILE A 90 -12.19 -26.28 -18.64
N GLU A 91 -11.41 -25.79 -19.61
CA GLU A 91 -10.63 -26.62 -20.52
C GLU A 91 -9.61 -27.48 -19.77
N ARG A 92 -8.89 -26.88 -18.81
CA ARG A 92 -7.84 -27.59 -18.06
C ARG A 92 -8.37 -28.62 -17.08
N PHE A 93 -9.47 -28.34 -16.39
CA PHE A 93 -9.98 -29.17 -15.29
C PHE A 93 -11.23 -29.98 -15.64
N GLY A 94 -11.89 -29.67 -16.76
CA GLY A 94 -13.11 -30.28 -17.21
C GLY A 94 -14.36 -29.81 -16.44
N THR A 95 -15.52 -29.96 -17.09
CA THR A 95 -16.81 -29.60 -16.50
C THR A 95 -17.19 -30.46 -15.30
N ASP A 96 -16.59 -31.65 -15.17
CA ASP A 96 -16.89 -32.59 -14.08
C ASP A 96 -16.28 -32.15 -12.75
N ARG A 97 -15.19 -31.36 -12.78
CA ARG A 97 -14.49 -30.88 -11.57
C ARG A 97 -14.79 -29.43 -11.24
N VAL A 98 -15.22 -28.65 -12.23
CA VAL A 98 -15.47 -27.21 -12.14
C VAL A 98 -16.97 -26.95 -12.06
N ALA A 99 -17.40 -26.41 -10.93
CA ALA A 99 -18.70 -25.82 -10.74
C ALA A 99 -18.70 -24.38 -11.26
N GLU A 100 -19.53 -24.10 -12.25
CA GLU A 100 -19.67 -22.76 -12.81
C GLU A 100 -20.95 -22.11 -12.29
N VAL A 101 -20.83 -20.97 -11.62
CA VAL A 101 -21.95 -20.18 -11.07
C VAL A 101 -21.82 -18.73 -11.55
N THR A 102 -21.94 -18.56 -12.86
CA THR A 102 -21.77 -17.29 -13.57
C THR A 102 -23.08 -16.85 -14.24
N GLY A 103 -23.11 -15.64 -14.79
CA GLY A 103 -24.19 -15.15 -15.65
C GLY A 103 -24.16 -15.67 -17.10
N ARG A 104 -23.19 -16.51 -17.48
CA ARG A 104 -23.05 -17.00 -18.86
C ARG A 104 -24.19 -17.94 -19.24
N THR A 105 -24.87 -17.64 -20.34
CA THR A 105 -25.94 -18.47 -20.92
C THR A 105 -25.41 -19.62 -21.79
N LYS A 106 -24.14 -19.55 -22.21
CA LYS A 106 -23.47 -20.61 -22.99
C LYS A 106 -22.00 -20.74 -22.57
N ARG A 107 -21.46 -21.96 -22.66
CA ARG A 107 -20.03 -22.25 -22.46
C ARG A 107 -19.49 -23.16 -23.56
N LEU A 108 -18.22 -23.02 -23.88
CA LEU A 108 -17.50 -23.94 -24.75
C LEU A 108 -17.04 -25.15 -23.91
N VAL A 109 -17.29 -26.36 -24.40
CA VAL A 109 -16.81 -27.60 -23.79
C VAL A 109 -16.05 -28.37 -24.84
N VAL A 110 -14.82 -28.77 -24.51
CA VAL A 110 -14.00 -29.65 -25.35
C VAL A 110 -14.28 -31.08 -24.91
N GLY A 111 -14.82 -31.90 -25.82
CA GLY A 111 -15.06 -33.32 -25.59
C GLY A 111 -13.76 -34.11 -25.46
N SER A 112 -13.83 -35.34 -24.96
CA SER A 112 -12.69 -36.27 -24.90
C SER A 112 -12.12 -36.62 -26.28
N ASP A 113 -12.90 -36.39 -27.33
CA ASP A 113 -12.52 -36.51 -28.75
C ASP A 113 -11.87 -35.25 -29.32
N GLY A 114 -11.62 -34.23 -28.49
CA GLY A 114 -11.07 -32.94 -28.90
C GLY A 114 -12.07 -32.04 -29.63
N ARG A 115 -13.34 -32.46 -29.78
CA ARG A 115 -14.34 -31.66 -30.49
C ARG A 115 -14.91 -30.59 -29.56
N GLN A 116 -15.00 -29.37 -30.08
CA GLN A 116 -15.65 -28.26 -29.40
C GLN A 116 -17.18 -28.37 -29.51
N LYS A 117 -17.87 -28.18 -28.38
CA LYS A 117 -19.33 -28.14 -28.30
C LYS A 117 -19.79 -26.94 -27.48
N LEU A 118 -20.71 -26.17 -28.02
CA LEU A 118 -21.36 -25.09 -27.30
C LEU A 118 -22.50 -25.66 -26.43
N GLN A 119 -22.35 -25.58 -25.11
CA GLN A 119 -23.35 -26.02 -24.14
C GLN A 119 -24.16 -24.84 -23.63
N SER A 120 -25.48 -24.91 -23.75
CA SER A 120 -26.40 -23.93 -23.16
C SER A 120 -26.53 -24.12 -21.66
N ARG A 121 -26.62 -23.03 -20.91
CA ARG A 121 -26.76 -22.99 -19.45
C ARG A 121 -28.02 -22.20 -19.08
N THR A 122 -28.75 -22.71 -18.10
CA THR A 122 -29.94 -22.03 -17.54
C THR A 122 -29.67 -21.59 -16.11
N PRO A 123 -30.46 -20.66 -15.54
CA PRO A 123 -30.32 -20.30 -14.12
C PRO A 123 -30.45 -21.50 -13.16
N ARG A 124 -31.19 -22.56 -13.54
CA ARG A 124 -31.27 -23.81 -12.79
C ARG A 124 -29.94 -24.56 -12.75
N ALA A 125 -29.11 -24.44 -13.79
CA ALA A 125 -27.77 -25.03 -13.80
C ALA A 125 -26.90 -24.46 -12.67
N ASN A 126 -27.01 -23.15 -12.36
CA ASN A 126 -26.26 -22.55 -11.25
C ASN A 126 -26.60 -23.18 -9.89
N LEU A 127 -27.85 -23.65 -9.68
CA LEU A 127 -28.24 -24.34 -8.45
C LEU A 127 -27.61 -25.73 -8.38
N ALA A 128 -27.69 -26.51 -9.46
CA ALA A 128 -27.08 -27.83 -9.55
C ALA A 128 -25.56 -27.76 -9.37
N GLU A 129 -24.90 -26.78 -10.00
CA GLU A 129 -23.45 -26.55 -9.88
C GLU A 129 -23.05 -26.14 -8.45
N THR A 130 -23.86 -25.29 -7.80
CA THR A 130 -23.65 -24.93 -6.38
C THR A 130 -23.77 -26.16 -5.48
N GLN A 131 -24.82 -26.96 -5.68
CA GLN A 131 -25.05 -28.16 -4.88
C GLN A 131 -23.92 -29.17 -5.06
N ALA A 132 -23.51 -29.45 -6.30
CA ALA A 132 -22.41 -30.36 -6.61
C ALA A 132 -21.08 -29.91 -5.97
N PHE A 133 -20.83 -28.60 -5.87
CA PHE A 133 -19.68 -28.09 -5.13
C PHE A 133 -19.80 -28.29 -3.61
N MET A 134 -20.97 -28.00 -3.04
CA MET A 134 -21.23 -28.13 -1.59
C MET A 134 -21.31 -29.60 -1.13
N ASP A 135 -21.67 -30.52 -2.03
CA ASP A 135 -21.65 -31.97 -1.81
C ASP A 135 -20.26 -32.60 -2.00
N GLY A 136 -19.34 -31.84 -2.60
CA GLY A 136 -17.96 -32.25 -2.83
C GLY A 136 -17.73 -33.04 -4.12
N ASP A 137 -18.77 -33.21 -4.94
CA ASP A 137 -18.70 -33.84 -6.26
C ASP A 137 -17.83 -33.01 -7.20
N LYS A 138 -17.90 -31.68 -7.07
CA LYS A 138 -17.01 -30.73 -7.74
C LYS A 138 -16.09 -30.05 -6.74
N ARG A 139 -14.80 -29.96 -7.08
CA ARG A 139 -13.75 -29.46 -6.17
C ARG A 139 -13.41 -27.98 -6.43
N ILE A 140 -13.73 -27.47 -7.61
CA ILE A 140 -13.43 -26.11 -8.03
C ILE A 140 -14.76 -25.39 -8.24
N LEU A 141 -14.90 -24.17 -7.73
CA LEU A 141 -16.05 -23.31 -7.97
C LEU A 141 -15.55 -22.00 -8.57
N VAL A 142 -16.15 -21.58 -9.69
CA VAL A 142 -15.96 -20.26 -10.26
C VAL A 142 -17.31 -19.55 -10.25
N PHE A 143 -17.35 -18.35 -9.66
CA PHE A 143 -18.58 -17.57 -9.57
C PHE A 143 -18.35 -16.11 -9.97
N SER A 144 -19.42 -15.46 -10.44
CA SER A 144 -19.45 -14.02 -10.69
C SER A 144 -20.62 -13.35 -9.96
N ASP A 145 -20.66 -12.02 -9.95
CA ASP A 145 -21.74 -11.26 -9.30
C ASP A 145 -23.10 -11.61 -9.89
N ALA A 146 -23.22 -11.57 -11.22
CA ALA A 146 -24.44 -11.91 -11.95
C ALA A 146 -24.92 -13.36 -11.72
N GLY A 147 -24.00 -14.26 -11.37
CA GLY A 147 -24.29 -15.69 -11.25
C GLY A 147 -24.64 -16.17 -9.86
N GLY A 148 -24.22 -15.48 -8.79
CA GLY A 148 -24.27 -16.03 -7.42
C GLY A 148 -24.97 -15.19 -6.36
N THR A 149 -25.78 -14.21 -6.74
CA THR A 149 -26.56 -13.39 -5.79
C THR A 149 -27.34 -14.26 -4.81
N GLY A 150 -27.20 -13.99 -3.52
CA GLY A 150 -27.86 -14.72 -2.44
C GLY A 150 -27.30 -16.12 -2.11
N ARG A 151 -26.20 -16.55 -2.76
CA ARG A 151 -25.60 -17.88 -2.51
C ARG A 151 -24.39 -17.84 -1.58
N SER A 152 -24.18 -18.96 -0.88
CA SER A 152 -23.11 -19.14 0.08
C SER A 152 -22.30 -20.38 -0.28
N TYR A 153 -20.97 -20.26 -0.22
CA TYR A 153 -19.99 -21.27 -0.62
C TYR A 153 -18.94 -21.53 0.46
N HIS A 154 -19.14 -21.00 1.67
CA HIS A 154 -18.28 -21.25 2.82
C HIS A 154 -18.20 -22.74 3.17
N ALA A 155 -17.19 -23.13 3.94
CA ALA A 155 -17.05 -24.49 4.45
C ALA A 155 -18.03 -24.71 5.61
N ASP A 156 -19.34 -24.72 5.32
CA ASP A 156 -20.40 -24.86 6.31
C ASP A 156 -20.29 -26.19 7.06
N LEU A 157 -20.42 -26.16 8.39
CA LEU A 157 -20.47 -27.36 9.24
C LEU A 157 -21.65 -28.29 8.89
N ALA A 158 -22.71 -27.75 8.30
CA ALA A 158 -23.86 -28.54 7.84
C ALA A 158 -23.67 -29.15 6.44
N ALA A 159 -22.66 -28.70 5.67
CA ALA A 159 -22.41 -29.21 4.33
C ALA A 159 -21.48 -30.43 4.35
N LYS A 160 -21.63 -31.30 3.34
CA LYS A 160 -20.75 -32.46 3.16
C LYS A 160 -19.31 -32.06 2.81
N ASN A 161 -19.13 -31.03 1.98
CA ASN A 161 -17.81 -30.51 1.64
C ASN A 161 -17.33 -29.43 2.63
N GLN A 162 -16.63 -29.86 3.67
CA GLN A 162 -16.04 -28.99 4.71
C GLN A 162 -14.58 -28.60 4.44
N ALA A 163 -14.04 -28.89 3.25
CA ALA A 163 -12.64 -28.58 2.92
C ALA A 163 -12.35 -27.07 3.02
N ARG A 164 -11.15 -26.70 3.50
CA ARG A 164 -10.77 -25.28 3.59
C ARG A 164 -10.89 -24.59 2.23
N ARG A 165 -11.59 -23.45 2.19
CA ARG A 165 -11.75 -22.65 0.96
C ARG A 165 -10.47 -21.87 0.68
N VAL A 166 -9.89 -22.06 -0.51
CA VAL A 166 -8.83 -21.20 -1.05
C VAL A 166 -9.44 -20.36 -2.15
N HIS A 167 -9.76 -19.11 -1.83
CA HIS A 167 -10.46 -18.20 -2.71
C HIS A 167 -9.46 -17.39 -3.52
N PHE A 168 -9.37 -17.68 -4.81
CA PHE A 168 -8.61 -16.89 -5.77
C PHE A 168 -9.44 -15.72 -6.28
N LEU A 169 -8.96 -14.50 -6.05
CA LEU A 169 -9.61 -13.27 -6.51
C LEU A 169 -8.97 -12.85 -7.83
N LEU A 170 -9.58 -13.29 -8.93
CA LEU A 170 -9.11 -13.04 -10.31
C LEU A 170 -9.51 -11.63 -10.77
N GLU A 171 -10.79 -11.31 -10.66
CA GLU A 171 -11.34 -10.02 -11.05
C GLU A 171 -12.12 -9.42 -9.87
N PRO A 172 -11.48 -8.56 -9.06
CA PRO A 172 -12.10 -8.07 -7.85
C PRO A 172 -13.25 -7.07 -8.04
N GLY A 173 -13.61 -6.73 -9.27
CA GLY A 173 -14.61 -5.69 -9.55
C GLY A 173 -14.10 -4.29 -9.23
N TRP A 174 -14.74 -3.29 -9.85
CA TRP A 174 -14.34 -1.89 -9.75
C TRP A 174 -14.89 -1.22 -8.50
N ARG A 175 -15.98 -1.79 -7.97
CA ARG A 175 -16.63 -1.31 -6.75
C ARG A 175 -16.29 -2.22 -5.60
N ALA A 176 -15.78 -1.62 -4.53
CA ALA A 176 -15.34 -2.38 -3.36
C ALA A 176 -16.50 -3.15 -2.70
N ASP A 177 -17.72 -2.61 -2.66
CA ASP A 177 -18.88 -3.32 -2.10
C ASP A 177 -19.17 -4.64 -2.83
N ALA A 178 -18.99 -4.68 -4.15
CA ALA A 178 -19.09 -5.92 -4.93
C ALA A 178 -17.99 -6.92 -4.56
N ALA A 179 -16.73 -6.48 -4.47
CA ALA A 179 -15.60 -7.30 -4.04
C ALA A 179 -15.85 -7.93 -2.66
N ILE A 180 -16.31 -7.10 -1.72
CA ILE A 180 -16.65 -7.46 -0.34
C ILE A 180 -17.77 -8.51 -0.31
N GLN A 181 -18.83 -8.29 -1.08
CA GLN A 181 -19.93 -9.23 -1.20
C GLN A 181 -19.44 -10.58 -1.75
N GLY A 182 -18.55 -10.56 -2.75
CA GLY A 182 -17.91 -11.76 -3.29
C GLY A 182 -17.12 -12.54 -2.25
N LEU A 183 -16.25 -11.88 -1.47
CA LEU A 183 -15.48 -12.51 -0.39
C LEU A 183 -16.38 -13.06 0.72
N GLY A 184 -17.47 -12.36 1.04
CA GLY A 184 -18.50 -12.79 1.98
C GLY A 184 -19.29 -14.04 1.54
N ARG A 185 -19.14 -14.52 0.29
CA ARG A 185 -19.75 -15.80 -0.13
C ARG A 185 -18.97 -17.00 0.38
N THR A 186 -17.67 -16.86 0.61
CA THR A 186 -16.82 -17.94 1.14
C THR A 186 -16.47 -17.77 2.62
N ASN A 187 -16.79 -16.62 3.21
CA ASN A 187 -16.55 -16.33 4.62
C ASN A 187 -17.88 -16.01 5.32
N ARG A 188 -18.34 -16.91 6.20
CA ARG A 188 -19.61 -16.78 6.93
C ARG A 188 -19.47 -17.32 8.36
N THR A 189 -20.46 -17.03 9.19
CA THR A 189 -20.65 -17.74 10.47
C THR A 189 -20.94 -19.22 10.20
N ASN A 190 -20.69 -20.10 11.20
CA ASN A 190 -20.87 -21.56 11.08
C ASN A 190 -19.90 -22.31 10.13
N GLN A 191 -18.74 -21.73 9.80
CA GLN A 191 -17.74 -22.40 8.97
C GLN A 191 -16.81 -23.33 9.77
N ALA A 192 -16.59 -24.55 9.27
CA ALA A 192 -15.65 -25.54 9.79
C ALA A 192 -14.19 -25.04 9.76
N SER A 193 -13.87 -24.20 8.78
CA SER A 193 -12.59 -23.52 8.70
C SER A 193 -12.71 -22.18 8.01
N ALA A 194 -11.86 -21.24 8.40
CA ALA A 194 -11.78 -19.94 7.75
C ALA A 194 -11.12 -20.04 6.36
N PRO A 195 -11.58 -19.24 5.38
CA PRO A 195 -11.02 -19.24 4.03
C PRO A 195 -9.62 -18.62 3.99
N LEU A 196 -8.83 -19.01 2.98
CA LEU A 196 -7.61 -18.31 2.57
C LEU A 196 -7.92 -17.50 1.32
N PHE A 197 -7.70 -16.19 1.38
CA PHE A 197 -7.85 -15.31 0.22
C PHE A 197 -6.53 -15.15 -0.51
N ARG A 198 -6.55 -15.28 -1.84
CA ARG A 198 -5.40 -15.11 -2.72
C ARG A 198 -5.76 -14.17 -3.87
N PRO A 199 -5.47 -12.86 -3.75
CA PRO A 199 -5.46 -11.96 -4.87
C PRO A 199 -4.52 -12.49 -5.95
N VAL A 200 -5.01 -12.58 -7.19
CA VAL A 200 -4.20 -12.98 -8.33
C VAL A 200 -3.89 -11.74 -9.15
N THR A 201 -2.64 -11.65 -9.58
CA THR A 201 -2.12 -10.51 -10.34
C THR A 201 -1.24 -11.07 -11.42
N THR A 202 -1.25 -10.47 -12.59
CA THR A 202 -0.27 -10.79 -13.62
C THR A 202 1.07 -10.09 -13.31
N ASP A 203 2.06 -10.29 -14.17
CA ASP A 203 3.34 -9.59 -14.17
C ASP A 203 3.24 -8.17 -14.76
N VAL A 204 2.01 -7.74 -15.11
CA VAL A 204 1.68 -6.38 -15.55
C VAL A 204 1.53 -5.50 -14.31
N ARG A 205 2.54 -4.69 -14.00
CA ARG A 205 2.52 -3.85 -12.79
C ARG A 205 1.38 -2.84 -12.77
N GLY A 206 0.84 -2.47 -13.94
CA GLY A 206 -0.37 -1.65 -14.04
C GLY A 206 -1.58 -2.25 -13.31
N GLU A 207 -1.67 -3.59 -13.21
CA GLU A 207 -2.77 -4.24 -12.47
C GLU A 207 -2.75 -3.95 -10.97
N ARG A 208 -1.58 -3.58 -10.41
CA ARG A 208 -1.45 -3.22 -8.99
C ARG A 208 -2.29 -2.01 -8.62
N ARG A 209 -2.64 -1.16 -9.60
CA ARG A 209 -3.63 -0.09 -9.42
C ARG A 209 -4.94 -0.63 -8.86
N PHE A 210 -5.46 -1.72 -9.43
CA PHE A 210 -6.77 -2.26 -9.04
C PHE A 210 -6.70 -2.83 -7.62
N ILE A 211 -5.59 -3.50 -7.31
CA ILE A 211 -5.31 -4.06 -5.98
C ILE A 211 -5.25 -2.99 -4.91
N SER A 212 -4.56 -1.88 -5.18
CA SER A 212 -4.40 -0.75 -4.25
C SER A 212 -5.75 -0.22 -3.75
N THR A 213 -6.73 -0.07 -4.64
CA THR A 213 -8.06 0.42 -4.30
C THR A 213 -8.82 -0.56 -3.39
N ILE A 214 -8.59 -1.86 -3.57
CA ILE A 214 -9.24 -2.92 -2.80
C ILE A 214 -8.57 -3.09 -1.44
N ALA A 215 -7.24 -3.09 -1.39
CA ALA A 215 -6.43 -3.20 -0.18
C ALA A 215 -6.91 -2.22 0.92
N ARG A 216 -6.96 -0.92 0.58
CA ARG A 216 -7.42 0.14 1.48
C ARG A 216 -8.82 -0.09 2.06
N ARG A 217 -9.73 -0.68 1.27
CA ARG A 217 -11.14 -0.86 1.66
C ARG A 217 -11.38 -2.22 2.33
N LEU A 218 -10.57 -3.24 2.07
CA LEU A 218 -10.50 -4.47 2.87
C LEU A 218 -10.01 -4.17 4.30
N ASP A 219 -9.07 -3.24 4.46
CA ASP A 219 -8.65 -2.76 5.79
C ASP A 219 -9.82 -2.10 6.55
N SER A 220 -10.71 -1.41 5.82
CA SER A 220 -11.93 -0.81 6.38
C SER A 220 -12.98 -1.86 6.78
N LEU A 221 -13.05 -3.03 6.13
CA LEU A 221 -13.92 -4.15 6.53
C LEU A 221 -13.50 -4.82 7.83
N GLY A 222 -12.19 -4.92 8.06
CA GLY A 222 -11.64 -5.43 9.32
C GLY A 222 -12.00 -4.55 10.52
N ALA A 223 -12.46 -3.31 10.28
CA ALA A 223 -13.01 -2.40 11.29
C ALA A 223 -14.46 -2.75 11.67
N LEU A 224 -15.25 -3.22 10.70
CA LEU A 224 -16.71 -3.42 10.82
C LEU A 224 -17.13 -4.81 11.30
N THR A 225 -16.23 -5.79 11.26
CA THR A 225 -16.54 -7.17 11.69
C THR A 225 -16.02 -7.43 13.12
N ARG A 226 -16.95 -7.64 14.07
CA ARG A 226 -16.61 -8.12 15.42
C ARG A 226 -16.01 -9.53 15.30
N GLY A 227 -14.72 -9.69 15.59
CA GLY A 227 -14.13 -10.99 15.97
C GLY A 227 -13.43 -11.85 14.90
N GLN A 228 -13.20 -11.40 13.66
CA GLN A 228 -12.61 -12.28 12.61
C GLN A 228 -11.38 -11.67 11.90
N ARG A 229 -10.36 -11.25 12.65
CA ARG A 229 -9.09 -10.75 12.06
C ARG A 229 -8.03 -11.81 11.74
N GLN A 230 -8.23 -13.08 12.07
CA GLN A 230 -7.15 -14.07 11.88
C GLN A 230 -6.89 -14.49 10.41
N THR A 231 -7.72 -14.13 9.43
CA THR A 231 -7.60 -14.72 8.07
C THR A 231 -7.65 -13.80 6.85
N GLY A 232 -7.63 -12.47 6.97
CA GLY A 232 -7.85 -11.64 5.77
C GLY A 232 -7.17 -10.28 5.61
N GLY A 233 -6.61 -9.66 6.66
CA GLY A 233 -6.13 -8.27 6.56
C GLY A 233 -4.67 -8.04 6.94
N GLN A 234 -4.15 -8.76 7.94
CA GLN A 234 -2.76 -8.58 8.36
C GLN A 234 -1.82 -9.28 7.39
N ASN A 235 -0.97 -8.49 6.70
CA ASN A 235 0.02 -8.90 5.69
C ASN A 235 -0.55 -9.28 4.31
N LEU A 236 -1.80 -8.93 3.96
CA LEU A 236 -2.28 -9.20 2.60
C LEU A 236 -1.70 -8.20 1.58
N PHE A 237 -1.34 -6.99 2.02
CA PHE A 237 -0.76 -5.94 1.20
C PHE A 237 0.36 -5.20 1.94
N ASP A 238 1.41 -4.81 1.22
CA ASP A 238 2.43 -3.90 1.73
C ASP A 238 1.84 -2.47 1.72
N PRO A 239 2.14 -1.60 2.71
CA PRO A 239 1.83 -0.18 2.64
C PRO A 239 2.26 0.49 1.31
N ALA A 240 3.34 0.01 0.69
CA ALA A 240 3.79 0.45 -0.63
C ALA A 240 2.82 0.07 -1.77
N ASP A 241 1.97 -0.94 -1.57
CA ASP A 241 0.93 -1.32 -2.52
C ASP A 241 -0.28 -0.37 -2.47
N ASN A 242 -0.35 0.56 -1.50
CA ASN A 242 -1.33 1.64 -1.50
C ASN A 242 -0.85 2.85 -2.33
N LEU A 243 -1.09 2.77 -3.63
CA LEU A 243 -0.73 3.79 -4.61
C LEU A 243 -1.56 5.09 -4.49
N GLU A 244 -2.59 5.15 -3.64
CA GLU A 244 -3.35 6.39 -3.38
C GLU A 244 -2.93 7.07 -2.07
N SER A 245 -1.98 6.51 -1.34
CA SER A 245 -1.46 7.07 -0.09
C SER A 245 -0.82 8.45 -0.29
N ILE A 246 -0.72 9.22 0.80
CA ILE A 246 0.04 10.47 0.82
C ILE A 246 1.49 10.26 0.37
N TYR A 247 2.11 9.14 0.76
CA TYR A 247 3.47 8.78 0.36
C TYR A 247 3.58 8.52 -1.13
N ALA A 248 2.60 7.84 -1.73
CA ALA A 248 2.55 7.60 -3.16
C ALA A 248 2.36 8.90 -3.98
N LYS A 249 1.53 9.83 -3.48
CA LYS A 249 1.35 11.14 -4.11
C LYS A 249 2.62 12.00 -4.05
N GLU A 250 3.28 12.05 -2.89
CA GLU A 250 4.55 12.75 -2.74
C GLU A 250 5.66 12.12 -3.61
N ALA A 251 5.73 10.79 -3.64
CA ALA A 251 6.66 10.06 -4.49
C ALA A 251 6.41 10.34 -5.98
N LEU A 252 5.15 10.50 -6.39
CA LEU A 252 4.81 10.85 -7.77
C LEU A 252 5.27 12.26 -8.15
N ASN A 253 5.06 13.26 -7.28
CA ASN A 253 5.58 14.61 -7.51
C ASN A 253 7.10 14.59 -7.66
N ARG A 254 7.78 13.81 -6.80
CA ARG A 254 9.23 13.61 -6.91
C ARG A 254 9.62 12.90 -8.22
N TRP A 255 8.85 11.90 -8.64
CA TRP A 255 9.07 11.20 -9.91
C TRP A 255 8.97 12.16 -11.11
N PHE A 256 7.99 13.06 -11.15
CA PHE A 256 7.92 14.11 -12.17
C PHE A 256 9.12 15.06 -12.14
N GLY A 257 9.58 15.45 -10.94
CA GLY A 257 10.81 16.22 -10.76
C GLY A 257 12.03 15.54 -11.39
N LEU A 258 12.19 14.23 -11.14
CA LEU A 258 13.30 13.45 -11.71
C LEU A 258 13.16 13.25 -13.22
N LEU A 259 11.94 13.07 -13.73
CA LEU A 259 11.65 12.99 -15.16
C LEU A 259 12.07 14.27 -15.87
N PHE A 260 11.70 15.42 -15.31
CA PHE A 260 12.02 16.74 -15.86
C PHE A 260 13.52 17.01 -15.87
N LEU A 261 14.25 16.59 -14.83
CA LEU A 261 15.70 16.67 -14.75
C LEU A 261 16.44 15.64 -15.62
N GLY A 262 15.72 14.75 -16.32
CA GLY A 262 16.33 13.69 -17.14
C GLY A 262 17.08 12.63 -16.34
N LYS A 263 16.72 12.42 -15.07
CA LYS A 263 17.40 11.49 -14.13
C LYS A 263 16.78 10.09 -14.10
N LEU A 264 15.70 9.85 -14.83
CA LEU A 264 15.04 8.55 -14.92
C LEU A 264 15.58 7.75 -16.10
N GLU A 265 15.71 6.43 -15.92
CA GLU A 265 16.21 5.52 -16.96
C GLU A 265 15.05 4.98 -17.81
N ALA A 266 13.86 4.81 -17.23
CA ALA A 266 12.72 4.17 -17.89
C ALA A 266 12.21 4.96 -19.10
N VAL A 267 12.13 6.29 -18.99
CA VAL A 267 11.61 7.16 -20.04
C VAL A 267 12.12 8.59 -19.88
N GLY A 268 12.46 9.24 -21.01
CA GLY A 268 12.78 10.67 -21.03
C GLY A 268 11.53 11.55 -21.10
N LEU A 269 11.65 12.81 -20.68
CA LEU A 269 10.55 13.78 -20.62
C LEU A 269 9.75 13.88 -21.93
N ALA A 270 10.42 14.19 -23.04
CA ALA A 270 9.76 14.36 -24.33
C ALA A 270 8.96 13.13 -24.77
N ARG A 271 9.56 11.93 -24.63
CA ARG A 271 8.93 10.65 -24.97
C ARG A 271 7.75 10.34 -24.05
N PHE A 272 7.85 10.66 -22.77
CA PHE A 272 6.75 10.47 -21.83
C PHE A 272 5.55 11.36 -22.16
N GLN A 273 5.78 12.65 -22.46
CA GLN A 273 4.71 13.57 -22.84
C GLN A 273 4.04 13.15 -24.16
N GLU A 274 4.83 12.71 -25.15
CA GLU A 274 4.33 12.19 -26.42
C GLU A 274 3.43 10.96 -26.22
N LEU A 275 3.89 9.98 -25.44
CA LEU A 275 3.17 8.72 -25.25
C LEU A 275 1.91 8.87 -24.39
N THR A 276 1.95 9.75 -23.39
CA THR A 276 0.87 9.86 -22.40
C THR A 276 -0.09 11.02 -22.64
N GLY A 277 0.33 12.01 -23.44
CA GLY A 277 -0.38 13.29 -23.60
C GLY A 277 -0.45 14.10 -22.30
N LEU A 278 0.37 13.77 -21.29
CA LEU A 278 0.48 14.53 -20.06
C LEU A 278 1.50 15.65 -20.26
N ARG A 279 1.11 16.87 -19.88
CA ARG A 279 1.99 18.02 -19.90
C ARG A 279 2.65 18.17 -18.52
N ILE A 280 3.96 18.12 -18.51
CA ILE A 280 4.84 18.25 -17.33
C ILE A 280 5.69 19.52 -17.48
N GLU A 281 6.06 19.87 -18.71
CA GLU A 281 6.80 21.08 -19.04
C GLU A 281 5.86 22.19 -19.54
N SER A 282 6.10 23.42 -19.10
CA SER A 282 5.40 24.63 -19.55
C SER A 282 6.11 25.27 -20.75
N ALA A 283 5.43 26.20 -21.44
CA ALA A 283 5.94 26.80 -22.68
C ALA A 283 7.20 27.67 -22.48
N ASP A 284 7.45 28.10 -21.24
CA ASP A 284 8.64 28.82 -20.78
C ASP A 284 9.79 27.89 -20.37
N GLY A 285 9.65 26.57 -20.53
CA GLY A 285 10.68 25.58 -20.19
C GLY A 285 10.77 25.26 -18.70
N GLY A 286 9.80 25.71 -17.90
CA GLY A 286 9.63 25.33 -16.50
C GLY A 286 8.80 24.06 -16.32
N MET A 287 8.66 23.61 -15.08
CA MET A 287 7.67 22.59 -14.73
C MET A 287 6.30 23.25 -14.53
N VAL A 288 5.22 22.61 -14.98
CA VAL A 288 3.86 23.12 -14.72
C VAL A 288 3.54 23.11 -13.22
N ASP A 289 2.88 24.17 -12.74
CA ASP A 289 2.46 24.26 -11.33
C ASP A 289 1.43 23.17 -10.96
N ASP A 290 0.48 22.89 -11.87
CA ASP A 290 -0.54 21.85 -11.68
C ASP A 290 -0.11 20.54 -12.36
N LEU A 291 0.71 19.78 -11.64
CA LEU A 291 1.17 18.46 -12.10
C LEU A 291 0.01 17.44 -12.16
N PRO A 292 0.07 16.47 -13.10
CA PRO A 292 -0.98 15.46 -13.21
C PRO A 292 -1.20 14.67 -11.92
N THR A 293 -2.46 14.51 -11.53
CA THR A 293 -2.83 13.70 -10.35
C THR A 293 -2.44 12.23 -10.53
N ILE A 294 -2.25 11.51 -9.41
CA ILE A 294 -1.91 10.09 -9.43
C ILE A 294 -2.92 9.24 -10.21
N GLN A 295 -4.21 9.58 -10.13
CA GLN A 295 -5.25 8.90 -10.89
C GLN A 295 -5.09 9.13 -12.40
N ARG A 296 -4.79 10.37 -12.81
CA ARG A 296 -4.56 10.71 -14.21
C ARG A 296 -3.29 10.04 -14.74
N TRP A 297 -2.20 10.05 -13.97
CA TRP A 297 -0.94 9.39 -14.27
C TRP A 297 -1.13 7.86 -14.43
N LEU A 298 -1.74 7.21 -13.44
CA LEU A 298 -2.03 5.76 -13.49
C LEU A 298 -2.89 5.39 -14.71
N ASN A 299 -3.93 6.18 -15.03
CA ASN A 299 -4.76 5.94 -16.21
C ASN A 299 -3.96 5.98 -17.52
N ARG A 300 -2.98 6.89 -17.65
CA ARG A 300 -2.19 7.01 -18.88
C ARG A 300 -1.13 5.92 -18.99
N ILE A 301 -0.53 5.51 -17.88
CA ILE A 301 0.46 4.42 -17.87
C ILE A 301 -0.15 3.07 -18.26
N LEU A 302 -1.44 2.85 -17.98
CA LEU A 302 -2.12 1.62 -18.42
C LEU A 302 -2.18 1.45 -19.94
N ALA A 303 -2.03 2.53 -20.71
CA ALA A 303 -2.00 2.48 -22.16
C ALA A 303 -0.60 2.23 -22.75
N LEU A 304 0.44 2.19 -21.91
CA LEU A 304 1.82 1.99 -22.36
C LEU A 304 2.15 0.51 -22.57
N PRO A 305 3.15 0.18 -23.42
CA PRO A 305 3.66 -1.18 -23.52
C PRO A 305 4.08 -1.74 -22.16
N ILE A 306 3.80 -3.02 -21.91
CA ILE A 306 3.99 -3.67 -20.59
C ILE A 306 5.42 -3.49 -20.06
N GLY A 307 6.44 -3.64 -20.92
CA GLY A 307 7.83 -3.45 -20.51
C GLY A 307 8.13 -2.03 -20.01
N LEU A 308 7.61 -1.01 -20.70
CA LEU A 308 7.78 0.39 -20.31
C LEU A 308 6.97 0.72 -19.05
N GLN A 309 5.74 0.24 -18.98
CA GLN A 309 4.93 0.34 -17.77
C GLN A 309 5.67 -0.24 -16.57
N ASN A 310 6.22 -1.45 -16.70
CA ASN A 310 6.91 -2.13 -15.62
C ASN A 310 8.15 -1.34 -15.15
N ALA A 311 8.94 -0.80 -16.10
CA ALA A 311 10.10 0.03 -15.78
C ALA A 311 9.71 1.32 -15.02
N ILE A 312 8.69 2.04 -15.49
CA ILE A 312 8.19 3.26 -14.82
C ILE A 312 7.69 2.93 -13.41
N PHE A 313 6.93 1.84 -13.25
CA PHE A 313 6.45 1.41 -11.94
C PHE A 313 7.58 0.98 -11.01
N ASP A 314 8.66 0.37 -11.51
CA ASP A 314 9.81 0.01 -10.70
C ASP A 314 10.51 1.24 -10.09
N GLU A 315 10.74 2.29 -10.90
CA GLU A 315 11.29 3.56 -10.42
C GLU A 315 10.35 4.24 -9.42
N PHE A 316 9.06 4.34 -9.76
CA PHE A 316 8.05 4.97 -8.92
C PHE A 316 7.92 4.25 -7.56
N LEU A 317 7.81 2.92 -7.56
CA LEU A 317 7.67 2.15 -6.32
C LEU A 317 8.92 2.26 -5.44
N GLY A 318 10.13 2.34 -6.04
CA GLY A 318 11.34 2.62 -5.28
C GLY A 318 11.29 3.95 -4.52
N LEU A 319 10.66 4.99 -5.11
CA LEU A 319 10.43 6.27 -4.43
C LEU A 319 9.39 6.17 -3.32
N VAL A 320 8.32 5.38 -3.54
CA VAL A 320 7.29 5.11 -2.52
C VAL A 320 7.91 4.39 -1.30
N GLU A 321 8.68 3.33 -1.54
CA GLU A 321 9.39 2.58 -0.50
C GLU A 321 10.33 3.49 0.30
N ALA A 322 11.15 4.30 -0.38
CA ALA A 322 12.05 5.24 0.27
C ALA A 322 11.28 6.26 1.14
N ARG A 323 10.11 6.70 0.69
CA ARG A 323 9.27 7.65 1.43
C ARG A 323 8.61 7.00 2.65
N ILE A 324 8.12 5.77 2.50
CA ILE A 324 7.59 4.97 3.60
C ILE A 324 8.67 4.69 4.64
N ASP A 325 9.88 4.35 4.22
CA ASP A 325 11.02 4.14 5.12
C ASP A 325 11.41 5.42 5.86
N ALA A 326 11.40 6.56 5.18
CA ALA A 326 11.63 7.86 5.82
C ALA A 326 10.55 8.18 6.86
N ALA A 327 9.27 7.95 6.53
CA ALA A 327 8.15 8.14 7.45
C ALA A 327 8.21 7.16 8.63
N ARG A 328 8.61 5.90 8.39
CA ARG A 328 8.82 4.88 9.41
C ARG A 328 9.94 5.27 10.38
N ALA A 329 11.07 5.74 9.85
CA ALA A 329 12.19 6.24 10.64
C ALA A 329 11.82 7.50 11.43
N ALA A 330 10.95 8.34 10.87
CA ALA A 330 10.41 9.52 11.52
C ALA A 330 9.24 9.22 12.49
N GLY A 331 8.78 7.96 12.60
CA GLY A 331 7.62 7.61 13.44
C GLY A 331 6.28 8.18 12.96
N THR A 332 6.23 8.76 11.75
CA THR A 332 5.05 9.41 11.16
C THR A 332 4.35 8.55 10.12
N LEU A 333 4.65 7.24 10.07
CA LEU A 333 4.04 6.31 9.13
C LEU A 333 2.58 6.03 9.50
N ASP A 334 1.66 6.50 8.67
CA ASP A 334 0.23 6.21 8.75
C ASP A 334 -0.08 4.91 8.00
N LEU A 335 -0.36 3.86 8.77
CA LEU A 335 -0.70 2.52 8.28
C LEU A 335 -2.22 2.26 8.26
N GLY A 336 -3.05 3.28 8.53
CA GLY A 336 -4.49 3.08 8.66
C GLY A 336 -4.86 2.31 9.94
N LEU A 337 -5.75 1.30 9.82
CA LEU A 337 -6.26 0.59 11.00
C LEU A 337 -5.37 -0.59 11.39
N GLU A 338 -4.58 -0.43 12.46
CA GLU A 338 -3.61 -1.43 12.90
C GLU A 338 -4.17 -2.28 14.05
N THR A 339 -3.87 -3.59 14.06
CA THR A 339 -4.08 -4.41 15.26
C THR A 339 -2.76 -4.57 15.98
N ILE A 340 -2.62 -3.94 17.13
CA ILE A 340 -1.47 -4.09 18.00
C ILE A 340 -1.75 -5.29 18.90
N ALA A 341 -1.21 -6.45 18.51
CA ALA A 341 -1.18 -7.61 19.38
C ALA A 341 -0.17 -7.37 20.51
N VAL A 342 -0.66 -7.39 21.75
CA VAL A 342 0.14 -7.19 22.95
C VAL A 342 0.05 -8.43 23.83
N GLU A 343 1.06 -8.67 24.65
CA GLU A 343 0.99 -9.69 25.69
C GLU A 343 -0.01 -9.24 26.77
N SER A 344 0.09 -7.98 27.20
CA SER A 344 -0.86 -7.31 28.08
C SER A 344 -0.92 -5.81 27.79
N PHE A 345 -1.97 -5.17 28.28
CA PHE A 345 -2.03 -3.72 28.41
C PHE A 345 -2.67 -3.34 29.75
N GLU A 346 -2.27 -2.19 30.28
CA GLU A 346 -2.81 -1.58 31.48
C GLU A 346 -3.33 -0.18 31.13
N ILE A 347 -4.51 0.15 31.64
CA ILE A 347 -5.09 1.49 31.52
C ILE A 347 -4.56 2.29 32.72
N LEU A 348 -3.70 3.28 32.45
CA LEU A 348 -3.10 4.14 33.47
C LEU A 348 -4.05 5.27 33.86
N SER A 349 -4.74 5.86 32.87
CA SER A 349 -5.75 6.88 33.10
C SER A 349 -6.90 6.77 32.09
N ASP A 350 -8.09 7.17 32.53
CA ASP A 350 -9.32 7.23 31.71
C ASP A 350 -9.98 8.59 31.93
N THR A 351 -9.89 9.46 30.92
CA THR A 351 -10.46 10.81 30.96
C THR A 351 -11.70 10.88 30.07
N LEU A 352 -12.85 11.20 30.65
CA LEU A 352 -14.08 11.42 29.90
C LEU A 352 -13.98 12.73 29.11
N LEU A 353 -13.98 12.63 27.77
CA LEU A 353 -13.92 13.77 26.85
C LEU A 353 -15.28 14.40 26.62
N ARG A 354 -16.32 13.57 26.45
CA ARG A 354 -17.68 14.02 26.14
C ARG A 354 -18.69 12.93 26.42
N THR A 355 -19.90 13.32 26.80
CA THR A 355 -21.09 12.48 26.76
C THR A 355 -22.06 13.05 25.72
N ASP A 356 -22.51 12.22 24.80
CA ASP A 356 -23.51 12.61 23.80
C ASP A 356 -24.89 12.79 24.45
N SER A 357 -25.52 13.95 24.24
CA SER A 357 -26.77 14.33 24.91
C SER A 357 -28.00 13.56 24.41
N VAL A 358 -27.91 12.93 23.23
CA VAL A 358 -29.03 12.21 22.60
C VAL A 358 -28.94 10.71 22.85
N SER A 359 -27.75 10.13 22.64
CA SER A 359 -27.52 8.68 22.75
C SER A 359 -26.97 8.23 24.10
N GLY A 360 -26.49 9.16 24.94
CA GLY A 360 -25.78 8.84 26.18
C GLY A 360 -24.41 8.17 25.97
N ALA A 361 -23.97 8.02 24.72
CA ALA A 361 -22.68 7.43 24.41
C ALA A 361 -21.54 8.34 24.87
N THR A 362 -20.51 7.75 25.47
CA THR A 362 -19.36 8.48 26.00
C THR A 362 -18.16 8.37 25.06
N THR A 363 -17.31 9.39 25.13
CA THR A 363 -16.02 9.46 24.45
C THR A 363 -14.94 9.61 25.51
N HIS A 364 -13.92 8.76 25.45
CA HIS A 364 -12.87 8.67 26.47
C HIS A 364 -11.50 8.85 25.85
N LEU A 365 -10.57 9.46 26.58
CA LEU A 365 -9.14 9.48 26.29
C LEU A 365 -8.45 8.57 27.31
N LEU A 366 -7.89 7.47 26.83
CA LEU A 366 -7.17 6.51 27.66
C LEU A 366 -5.67 6.71 27.53
N GLU A 367 -4.94 6.73 28.65
CA GLU A 367 -3.51 6.49 28.67
C GLU A 367 -3.27 5.01 28.95
N LEU A 368 -2.52 4.34 28.08
CA LEU A 368 -2.27 2.91 28.16
C LEU A 368 -0.78 2.63 28.20
N GLU A 369 -0.35 1.71 29.07
CA GLU A 369 0.94 1.02 28.94
C GLU A 369 0.70 -0.32 28.25
N ILE A 370 1.35 -0.54 27.10
CA ILE A 370 1.30 -1.82 26.37
C ILE A 370 2.59 -2.59 26.54
N ALA A 371 2.49 -3.91 26.75
CA ALA A 371 3.63 -4.82 26.77
C ALA A 371 3.61 -5.69 25.50
N ARG A 372 4.60 -5.55 24.62
CA ARG A 372 4.71 -6.32 23.38
C ARG A 372 5.82 -7.34 23.45
N ALA A 373 5.52 -8.58 23.09
CA ALA A 373 6.56 -9.56 22.79
C ALA A 373 7.35 -9.12 21.56
N LEU A 374 8.68 -9.09 21.70
CA LEU A 374 9.57 -8.89 20.58
C LEU A 374 9.51 -10.13 19.67
N LYS A 375 9.46 -9.93 18.36
CA LYS A 375 9.42 -11.03 17.36
C LYS A 375 10.73 -11.06 16.58
N PRO A 376 11.83 -11.58 17.15
CA PRO A 376 13.10 -11.64 16.45
C PRO A 376 13.08 -12.63 15.28
N LEU A 377 13.85 -12.33 14.25
CA LEU A 377 14.13 -13.22 13.14
C LEU A 377 15.04 -14.36 13.60
N THR A 378 14.47 -15.55 13.77
CA THR A 378 15.22 -16.75 14.21
C THR A 378 16.14 -17.27 13.11
N LEU A 379 17.19 -18.01 13.49
CA LEU A 379 18.11 -18.64 12.53
C LEU A 379 17.40 -19.61 11.57
N ASP A 380 16.37 -20.35 12.02
CA ASP A 380 15.56 -21.22 11.15
C ASP A 380 14.79 -20.42 10.08
N ARG A 381 14.15 -19.31 10.47
CA ARG A 381 13.46 -18.42 9.53
C ARG A 381 14.43 -17.70 8.60
N LEU A 382 15.58 -17.28 9.12
CA LEU A 382 16.68 -16.74 8.32
C LEU A 382 17.09 -17.77 7.27
N GLY A 383 17.24 -19.05 7.65
CA GLY A 383 17.51 -20.19 6.77
C GLY A 383 16.47 -20.38 5.65
N LYS A 384 15.18 -20.29 5.97
CA LYS A 384 14.10 -20.48 4.98
C LYS A 384 13.98 -19.33 3.98
N LEU A 385 14.28 -18.10 4.40
CA LEU A 385 14.39 -16.94 3.50
C LEU A 385 15.59 -17.06 2.54
N GLN A 386 16.56 -17.94 2.82
CA GLN A 386 17.79 -18.06 2.03
C GLN A 386 17.63 -18.82 0.71
N GLY A 387 16.53 -19.57 0.51
CA GLY A 387 16.36 -20.52 -0.60
C GLY A 387 16.20 -19.97 -2.02
N THR A 388 16.24 -18.64 -2.24
CA THR A 388 15.82 -18.08 -3.55
C THR A 388 16.65 -16.90 -4.13
N SER A 389 17.85 -16.57 -3.63
CA SER A 389 18.73 -15.60 -4.34
C SER A 389 20.21 -15.56 -3.92
N GLY A 390 21.11 -15.93 -4.83
CA GLY A 390 22.36 -15.21 -5.16
C GLY A 390 23.50 -15.09 -4.13
N SER A 391 24.65 -15.65 -4.48
CA SER A 391 25.93 -15.79 -3.76
C SER A 391 26.72 -14.51 -3.39
N ARG A 392 26.10 -13.45 -2.86
CA ARG A 392 26.82 -12.20 -2.46
C ARG A 392 26.49 -11.66 -1.07
N ARG A 393 26.20 -12.54 -0.11
CA ARG A 393 25.87 -12.15 1.29
C ARG A 393 27.11 -12.27 2.18
N ARG A 394 27.25 -11.38 3.16
CA ARG A 394 28.35 -11.44 4.14
C ARG A 394 27.80 -11.53 5.55
N LEU A 395 28.33 -12.47 6.33
CA LEU A 395 28.06 -12.57 7.76
C LEU A 395 28.95 -11.54 8.45
N MET A 396 28.36 -10.67 9.25
CA MET A 396 29.08 -9.56 9.89
C MET A 396 28.90 -9.62 11.40
N ARG A 397 29.92 -9.15 12.12
CA ARG A 397 29.87 -8.87 13.55
C ARG A 397 30.35 -7.45 13.80
N ASN A 398 29.67 -6.75 14.69
CA ASN A 398 30.10 -5.43 15.11
C ASN A 398 31.16 -5.56 16.20
N THR A 399 32.36 -5.02 16.00
CA THR A 399 33.49 -5.19 16.93
C THR A 399 33.29 -4.45 18.25
N ARG A 400 32.52 -3.37 18.28
CA ARG A 400 32.24 -2.60 19.51
C ARG A 400 31.12 -3.21 20.35
N SER A 401 30.03 -3.64 19.72
CA SER A 401 28.83 -4.13 20.42
C SER A 401 28.75 -5.67 20.51
N GLY A 402 29.60 -6.38 19.78
CA GLY A 402 29.59 -7.84 19.69
C GLY A 402 28.40 -8.43 18.92
N ARG A 403 27.47 -7.61 18.43
CA ARG A 403 26.20 -8.01 17.78
C ARG A 403 26.42 -8.53 16.37
N ALA A 404 25.58 -9.47 15.93
CA ALA A 404 25.61 -10.05 14.59
C ALA A 404 24.67 -9.34 13.62
N ALA A 405 25.04 -9.32 12.33
CA ALA A 405 24.19 -8.86 11.25
C ALA A 405 24.49 -9.60 9.94
N LEU A 406 23.46 -9.80 9.11
CA LEU A 406 23.62 -10.29 7.76
C LEU A 406 23.62 -9.11 6.81
N LEU A 407 24.69 -8.98 6.02
CA LEU A 407 24.81 -7.96 5.00
C LEU A 407 24.37 -8.53 3.65
N VAL A 408 23.36 -7.89 3.04
CA VAL A 408 22.79 -8.27 1.75
C VAL A 408 22.94 -7.10 0.78
N PRO A 409 23.38 -7.30 -0.48
CA PRO A 409 23.36 -6.24 -1.47
C PRO A 409 21.92 -5.75 -1.68
N ALA A 410 21.71 -4.43 -1.57
CA ALA A 410 20.42 -3.79 -1.82
C ALA A 410 20.43 -3.10 -3.19
N ARG A 411 19.25 -2.76 -3.71
CA ARG A 411 19.15 -1.93 -4.93
C ARG A 411 19.87 -0.61 -4.67
N SER A 412 20.66 -0.15 -5.66
CA SER A 412 21.31 1.16 -5.58
C SER A 412 20.26 2.26 -5.47
N LEU A 413 20.52 3.26 -4.63
CA LEU A 413 19.65 4.43 -4.48
C LEU A 413 20.15 5.56 -5.37
N LEU A 414 19.24 6.28 -6.02
CA LEU A 414 19.57 7.54 -6.67
C LEU A 414 19.51 8.67 -5.63
N SER A 415 20.64 9.33 -5.41
CA SER A 415 20.75 10.51 -4.55
C SER A 415 19.97 11.70 -5.12
N ASP A 416 19.76 12.75 -4.32
CA ASP A 416 19.09 13.99 -4.71
C ASP A 416 19.78 14.67 -5.92
N ASP A 417 21.09 14.49 -6.06
CA ASP A 417 21.90 14.96 -7.18
C ASP A 417 21.91 14.02 -8.40
N GLY A 418 21.26 12.86 -8.33
CA GLY A 418 21.20 11.87 -9.42
C GLY A 418 22.35 10.85 -9.41
N THR A 419 23.23 10.88 -8.40
CA THR A 419 24.32 9.91 -8.28
C THR A 419 23.80 8.56 -7.77
N ARG A 420 24.34 7.47 -8.32
CA ARG A 420 23.97 6.10 -7.95
C ARG A 420 24.78 5.65 -6.72
N ILE A 421 24.11 5.58 -5.58
CA ILE A 421 24.69 5.14 -4.31
C ILE A 421 24.52 3.62 -4.16
N THR A 422 25.64 2.90 -4.05
CA THR A 422 25.62 1.47 -3.71
C THR A 422 25.23 1.29 -2.26
N ARG A 423 24.23 0.44 -2.01
CA ARG A 423 23.68 0.18 -0.67
C ARG A 423 23.71 -1.29 -0.32
N HIS A 424 23.81 -1.54 0.98
CA HIS A 424 23.68 -2.86 1.56
C HIS A 424 22.56 -2.81 2.60
N GLU A 425 21.69 -3.81 2.60
CA GLU A 425 20.75 -4.07 3.67
C GLU A 425 21.51 -4.79 4.80
N LEU A 426 21.44 -4.23 6.00
CA LEU A 426 21.94 -4.81 7.23
C LEU A 426 20.76 -5.41 8.00
N VAL A 427 20.64 -6.74 7.94
CA VAL A 427 19.57 -7.50 8.58
C VAL A 427 20.03 -7.99 9.95
N ARG A 428 19.27 -7.69 11.00
CA ARG A 428 19.48 -8.13 12.39
C ARG A 428 18.21 -8.83 12.91
N PRO A 429 18.29 -9.55 14.06
CA PRO A 429 17.13 -10.21 14.65
C PRO A 429 15.90 -9.30 14.81
N LEU A 430 16.06 -8.08 15.31
CA LEU A 430 14.95 -7.16 15.58
C LEU A 430 14.86 -5.96 14.65
N LYS A 431 15.89 -5.71 13.83
CA LYS A 431 16.02 -4.50 13.04
C LYS A 431 16.50 -4.83 11.64
N ARG A 432 16.02 -4.05 10.68
CA ARG A 432 16.61 -3.96 9.34
C ARG A 432 17.00 -2.53 9.11
N GLY A 433 18.17 -2.33 8.54
CA GLY A 433 18.67 -1.02 8.18
C GLY A 433 19.39 -1.08 6.85
N TYR A 434 19.71 0.08 6.30
CA TYR A 434 20.49 0.18 5.09
C TYR A 434 21.72 1.03 5.37
N LEU A 435 22.84 0.62 4.81
CA LEU A 435 24.09 1.37 4.84
C LEU A 435 24.54 1.63 3.41
N SER A 436 25.03 2.83 3.11
CA SER A 436 25.81 3.05 1.89
C SER A 436 27.14 2.27 1.97
N ALA A 437 27.80 2.07 0.83
CA ALA A 437 29.13 1.48 0.80
C ALA A 437 30.13 2.27 1.67
N ASP A 438 30.07 3.61 1.63
CA ASP A 438 30.95 4.48 2.41
C ASP A 438 30.66 4.38 3.92
N GLN A 439 29.38 4.40 4.30
CA GLN A 439 28.97 4.22 5.70
C GLN A 439 29.37 2.85 6.25
N LEU A 440 29.33 1.80 5.42
CA LEU A 440 29.79 0.48 5.81
C LEU A 440 31.31 0.46 6.02
N ALA A 441 32.08 1.13 5.16
CA ALA A 441 33.53 1.22 5.27
C ALA A 441 33.98 1.98 6.54
N GLU A 442 33.22 3.01 6.95
CA GLU A 442 33.46 3.77 8.19
C GLU A 442 32.88 3.10 9.45
N SER A 443 32.10 2.02 9.28
CA SER A 443 31.45 1.33 10.40
C SER A 443 32.35 0.31 11.08
N SER A 444 32.00 -0.08 12.30
CA SER A 444 32.68 -1.15 13.04
C SER A 444 32.15 -2.56 12.70
N TRP A 445 31.60 -2.76 11.49
CA TRP A 445 31.10 -4.07 11.05
C TRP A 445 32.16 -4.81 10.26
N GLU A 446 32.56 -5.99 10.76
CA GLU A 446 33.58 -6.82 10.13
C GLU A 446 33.02 -8.19 9.75
N PRO A 447 33.52 -8.81 8.65
CA PRO A 447 33.15 -10.17 8.30
C PRO A 447 33.51 -11.16 9.40
N VAL A 448 32.63 -12.13 9.65
CA VAL A 448 32.82 -13.16 10.68
C VAL A 448 32.49 -14.55 10.11
N ASP A 449 33.01 -15.59 10.74
CA ASP A 449 32.68 -16.97 10.41
C ASP A 449 31.24 -17.35 10.83
N GLU A 450 30.75 -18.46 10.27
CA GLU A 450 29.40 -18.92 10.54
C GLU A 450 29.16 -19.29 12.02
N PRO A 451 30.06 -19.99 12.73
CA PRO A 451 29.86 -20.31 14.14
C PRO A 451 29.71 -19.08 15.03
N ALA A 452 30.59 -18.07 14.91
CA ALA A 452 30.50 -16.88 15.76
C ALA A 452 29.33 -15.97 15.36
N PHE A 453 28.95 -15.92 14.08
CA PHE A 453 27.71 -15.28 13.64
C PHE A 453 26.48 -15.91 14.31
N ARG A 454 26.35 -17.24 14.23
CA ARG A 454 25.19 -17.96 14.78
C ARG A 454 25.11 -17.79 16.30
N GLY A 455 26.25 -17.86 16.99
CA GLY A 455 26.31 -17.61 18.43
C GLY A 455 25.80 -16.22 18.80
N ALA A 456 26.38 -15.17 18.22
CA ALA A 456 25.98 -13.79 18.51
C ALA A 456 24.54 -13.46 18.05
N TRP A 457 24.06 -14.07 16.97
CA TRP A 457 22.67 -13.94 16.53
C TRP A 457 21.70 -14.62 17.50
N GLN A 458 22.00 -15.83 17.95
CA GLN A 458 21.16 -16.59 18.88
C GLN A 458 21.07 -15.87 20.23
N THR A 459 22.18 -15.34 20.74
CA THR A 459 22.17 -14.52 21.98
C THR A 459 21.22 -13.33 21.86
N GLU A 460 21.23 -12.59 20.75
CA GLU A 460 20.31 -11.47 20.54
C GLU A 460 18.85 -11.92 20.38
N VAL A 461 18.61 -13.08 19.77
CA VAL A 461 17.27 -13.68 19.68
C VAL A 461 16.75 -14.06 21.06
N ASP A 462 17.57 -14.72 21.89
CA ASP A 462 17.18 -15.17 23.23
C ASP A 462 16.94 -13.98 24.16
N GLU A 463 17.81 -12.97 24.13
CA GLU A 463 17.61 -11.70 24.83
C GLU A 463 16.27 -11.05 24.42
N ALA A 464 15.98 -11.01 23.11
CA ALA A 464 14.74 -10.46 22.60
C ALA A 464 13.50 -11.25 23.03
N LEU A 465 13.56 -12.59 23.03
CA LEU A 465 12.44 -13.44 23.44
C LEU A 465 12.16 -13.35 24.95
N SER A 466 13.18 -13.07 25.75
CA SER A 466 13.06 -12.88 27.20
C SER A 466 12.56 -11.50 27.62
N SER A 467 12.52 -10.54 26.68
CA SER A 467 12.20 -9.14 26.96
C SER A 467 10.86 -8.71 26.36
N LEU A 468 10.09 -7.94 27.13
CA LEU A 468 8.88 -7.27 26.66
C LEU A 468 9.16 -5.80 26.41
N LYS A 469 8.78 -5.32 25.23
CA LYS A 469 8.82 -3.89 24.94
C LYS A 469 7.61 -3.20 25.53
N ARG A 470 7.83 -2.36 26.54
CA ARG A 470 6.80 -1.52 27.16
C ARG A 470 6.78 -0.15 26.50
N GLU A 471 5.58 0.31 26.14
CA GLU A 471 5.36 1.63 25.54
C GLU A 471 4.09 2.26 26.10
N ARG A 472 4.12 3.57 26.30
CA ARG A 472 2.94 4.35 26.63
C ARG A 472 2.30 4.90 25.37
N LEU A 473 0.98 4.85 25.30
CA LEU A 473 0.21 5.42 24.21
C LEU A 473 -1.06 6.11 24.74
N HIS A 474 -1.61 7.05 23.97
CA HIS A 474 -2.90 7.66 24.26
C HIS A 474 -3.90 7.25 23.19
N LEU A 475 -5.10 6.85 23.61
CA LEU A 475 -6.12 6.29 22.74
C LEU A 475 -7.47 6.97 23.01
N ALA A 476 -8.00 7.70 22.03
CA ALA A 476 -9.36 8.20 22.06
C ALA A 476 -10.33 7.08 21.65
N THR A 477 -11.24 6.67 22.53
CA THR A 477 -12.21 5.58 22.32
C THR A 477 -13.66 6.01 22.58
N GLY A 478 -14.63 5.19 22.21
CA GLY A 478 -16.07 5.51 22.29
C GLY A 478 -16.60 6.19 21.03
N LEU A 479 -17.53 7.14 21.18
CA LEU A 479 -18.16 7.83 20.05
C LEU A 479 -17.27 8.99 19.55
N LEU A 480 -16.47 8.77 18.52
CA LEU A 480 -15.46 9.74 18.06
C LEU A 480 -15.96 10.82 17.09
N LEU A 481 -17.04 10.56 16.35
CA LEU A 481 -17.59 11.50 15.35
C LEU A 481 -17.87 12.90 15.92
N PRO A 482 -18.47 13.06 17.11
CA PRO A 482 -18.77 14.37 17.69
C PRO A 482 -17.57 15.19 18.16
N VAL A 483 -16.40 14.58 18.32
CA VAL A 483 -15.14 15.26 18.71
C VAL A 483 -14.12 15.22 17.58
N TRP A 484 -14.53 14.80 16.38
CA TRP A 484 -13.63 14.49 15.28
C TRP A 484 -12.86 15.71 14.77
N ASP A 485 -13.50 16.88 14.79
CA ASP A 485 -12.92 18.17 14.41
C ASP A 485 -11.91 18.69 15.45
N LYS A 486 -11.92 18.15 16.68
CA LYS A 486 -10.97 18.49 17.75
C LYS A 486 -9.75 17.57 17.80
N LEU A 487 -9.76 16.47 17.05
CA LEU A 487 -8.66 15.50 17.01
C LEU A 487 -7.65 15.85 15.89
N PRO A 488 -6.34 15.57 16.06
CA PRO A 488 -5.28 16.08 15.17
C PRO A 488 -5.39 15.59 13.73
N THR A 489 -5.57 16.47 12.76
CA THR A 489 -5.73 16.11 11.33
C THR A 489 -4.52 15.40 10.73
N ASP A 490 -3.35 15.63 11.29
CA ASP A 490 -2.06 15.22 10.72
C ASP A 490 -1.69 13.77 11.10
N TYR A 491 -2.38 13.20 12.10
CA TYR A 491 -2.18 11.85 12.61
C TYR A 491 -3.52 11.14 12.79
N VAL A 492 -3.94 10.39 11.76
CA VAL A 492 -5.22 9.66 11.74
C VAL A 492 -4.98 8.15 11.79
N ARG A 493 -4.35 7.68 12.88
CA ARG A 493 -4.13 6.25 13.11
C ARG A 493 -5.22 5.69 14.01
N VAL A 494 -5.96 4.69 13.53
CA VAL A 494 -6.93 3.96 14.34
C VAL A 494 -6.32 2.63 14.76
N SER A 495 -6.22 2.36 16.05
CA SER A 495 -5.58 1.15 16.55
C SER A 495 -6.55 0.31 17.34
N ARG A 496 -6.49 -1.00 17.08
CA ARG A 496 -7.08 -2.02 17.95
C ARG A 496 -5.97 -2.67 18.76
N ILE A 497 -5.97 -2.46 20.07
CA ILE A 497 -5.07 -3.17 20.98
C ILE A 497 -5.75 -4.47 21.37
N SER A 498 -5.06 -5.59 21.25
CA SER A 498 -5.60 -6.92 21.58
C SER A 498 -4.60 -7.67 22.44
N ALA A 499 -4.97 -7.90 23.70
CA ALA A 499 -4.18 -8.66 24.65
C ALA A 499 -4.43 -10.16 24.53
N ARG A 500 -3.48 -10.98 24.98
CA ARG A 500 -3.62 -12.45 24.99
C ARG A 500 -4.74 -12.95 25.88
N ASP A 501 -5.07 -12.20 26.93
CA ASP A 501 -6.17 -12.48 27.85
C ASP A 501 -7.57 -12.29 27.22
N GLY A 502 -7.64 -11.88 25.95
CA GLY A 502 -8.88 -11.67 25.21
C GLY A 502 -9.44 -10.26 25.31
N ARG A 503 -8.85 -9.37 26.13
CA ARG A 503 -9.26 -7.96 26.18
C ARG A 503 -8.87 -7.24 24.90
N SER A 504 -9.74 -6.35 24.42
CA SER A 504 -9.46 -5.51 23.26
C SER A 504 -9.98 -4.08 23.42
N LEU A 505 -9.17 -3.11 23.04
CA LEU A 505 -9.55 -1.70 22.96
C LEU A 505 -9.49 -1.25 21.50
N LEU A 506 -10.44 -0.43 21.08
CA LEU A 506 -10.47 0.17 19.76
C LEU A 506 -10.58 1.68 19.92
N GLY A 507 -9.71 2.42 19.25
CA GLY A 507 -9.76 3.87 19.27
C GLY A 507 -8.79 4.50 18.31
N ARG A 508 -8.78 5.82 18.28
CA ARG A 508 -7.80 6.61 17.51
C ARG A 508 -6.61 6.92 18.40
N GLU A 509 -5.41 6.65 17.91
CA GLU A 509 -4.19 7.04 18.61
C GLU A 509 -4.07 8.56 18.63
N VAL A 510 -3.80 9.10 19.81
CA VAL A 510 -3.57 10.51 20.05
C VAL A 510 -2.09 10.69 20.35
N PRO A 511 -1.33 11.43 19.54
CA PRO A 511 0.04 11.78 19.87
C PRO A 511 0.09 12.56 21.19
N LEU A 512 1.09 12.29 22.03
CA LEU A 512 1.21 12.94 23.35
C LEU A 512 1.15 14.48 23.25
N HIS A 513 1.79 15.08 22.24
CA HIS A 513 1.80 16.53 22.03
C HIS A 513 0.40 17.14 21.82
N ALA A 514 -0.55 16.36 21.32
CA ALA A 514 -1.90 16.81 21.03
C ALA A 514 -2.86 16.62 22.20
N VAL A 515 -2.48 15.86 23.23
CA VAL A 515 -3.34 15.54 24.37
C VAL A 515 -3.79 16.82 25.09
N GLY A 516 -2.86 17.73 25.38
CA GLY A 516 -3.17 19.01 26.02
C GLY A 516 -4.07 19.92 25.17
N GLU A 517 -3.84 19.98 23.85
CA GLU A 517 -4.67 20.76 22.93
C GLU A 517 -6.12 20.23 22.89
N ILE A 518 -6.30 18.91 22.90
CA ILE A 518 -7.62 18.27 22.92
C ILE A 518 -8.35 18.55 24.24
N CYS A 519 -7.67 18.39 25.38
CA CYS A 519 -8.27 18.69 26.70
C CYS A 519 -8.72 20.16 26.77
N ASN A 520 -7.87 21.09 26.34
CA ASN A 520 -8.20 22.52 26.31
C ASN A 520 -9.37 22.83 25.38
N ALA A 521 -9.37 22.26 24.16
CA ALA A 521 -10.44 22.48 23.17
C ALA A 521 -11.81 21.95 23.61
N LEU A 522 -11.82 21.00 24.55
CA LEU A 522 -13.02 20.40 25.14
C LEU A 522 -13.38 20.99 26.52
N GLY A 523 -12.62 21.98 27.02
CA GLY A 523 -12.89 22.65 28.29
C GLY A 523 -12.60 21.79 29.53
N LEU A 524 -11.64 20.86 29.45
CA LEU A 524 -11.19 20.04 30.57
C LEU A 524 -9.98 20.69 31.25
N ASP A 525 -10.08 20.96 32.56
CA ASP A 525 -9.05 21.64 33.37
C ASP A 525 -7.78 20.80 33.63
N ALA A 526 -7.78 19.52 33.25
CA ALA A 526 -6.68 18.59 33.52
C ALA A 526 -6.00 18.13 32.22
N ALA A 527 -5.11 18.96 31.67
CA ALA A 527 -4.07 18.44 30.79
C ALA A 527 -3.07 17.65 31.64
N PRO A 528 -2.67 16.42 31.25
CA PRO A 528 -1.60 15.70 31.93
C PRO A 528 -0.34 16.57 31.95
N GLU A 529 0.29 16.75 33.12
CA GLU A 529 1.58 17.45 33.18
C GLU A 529 2.60 16.66 32.35
N MET A 530 3.08 17.29 31.28
CA MET A 530 4.07 16.69 30.41
C MET A 530 5.43 16.76 31.09
N THR A 531 5.96 15.61 31.53
CA THR A 531 7.29 15.54 32.13
C THR A 531 8.37 15.87 31.10
N PRO A 532 9.53 16.41 31.52
CA PRO A 532 10.67 16.69 30.63
C PRO A 532 11.07 15.50 29.75
N ASP A 533 11.09 14.29 30.31
CA ASP A 533 11.36 13.05 29.56
C ASP A 533 10.36 12.82 28.43
N SER A 534 9.07 13.02 28.72
CA SER A 534 8.00 12.80 27.75
C SER A 534 8.00 13.88 26.66
N LEU A 535 8.32 15.14 27.01
CA LEU A 535 8.51 16.24 26.07
C LEU A 535 9.66 15.94 25.10
N ILE A 536 10.81 15.51 25.61
CA ILE A 536 11.98 15.19 24.78
C ILE A 536 11.67 14.00 23.86
N ALA A 537 11.08 12.93 24.40
CA ALA A 537 10.68 11.78 23.60
C ALA A 537 9.69 12.18 22.49
N ALA A 538 8.73 13.05 22.78
CA ALA A 538 7.75 13.55 21.82
C ALA A 538 8.39 14.44 20.73
N VAL A 539 9.32 15.34 21.08
CA VAL A 539 10.05 16.17 20.11
C VAL A 539 10.95 15.31 19.22
N LEU A 540 11.64 14.32 19.80
CA LEU A 540 12.50 13.42 19.05
C LEU A 540 11.70 12.50 18.12
N ALA A 541 10.53 12.02 18.54
CA ALA A 541 9.66 11.18 17.73
C ALA A 541 8.95 11.98 16.64
N SER A 542 8.23 13.05 17.00
CA SER A 542 7.40 13.81 16.05
C SER A 542 8.19 14.76 15.15
N GLY A 543 9.36 15.24 15.59
CA GLY A 543 10.10 16.32 14.94
C GLY A 543 9.42 17.69 15.02
N ARG A 544 8.24 17.80 15.65
CA ARG A 544 7.51 19.05 15.84
C ARG A 544 8.14 19.83 17.00
N ALA A 545 8.22 21.15 16.85
CA ALA A 545 8.64 22.03 17.93
C ALA A 545 7.56 22.07 19.01
N MET A 546 7.95 21.89 20.28
CA MET A 546 7.03 21.85 21.42
C MET A 546 7.43 22.89 22.48
N PRO A 547 6.46 23.51 23.16
CA PRO A 547 6.74 24.51 24.18
C PRO A 547 7.39 23.89 25.42
N VAL A 548 8.33 24.61 26.02
CA VAL A 548 8.92 24.30 27.32
C VAL A 548 8.25 25.19 28.37
N LYS A 549 7.91 24.63 29.53
CA LYS A 549 7.23 25.36 30.60
C LYS A 549 8.22 26.29 31.32
N ALA A 550 8.50 27.45 30.74
CA ALA A 550 9.40 28.47 31.31
C ALA A 550 8.72 29.84 31.36
N ARG A 551 9.34 30.81 32.05
CA ARG A 551 8.87 32.21 32.04
C ARG A 551 8.90 32.86 30.65
N GLU A 552 9.78 32.37 29.78
CA GLU A 552 9.90 32.78 28.37
C GLU A 552 9.15 31.80 27.47
N THR A 553 8.68 32.28 26.30
CA THR A 553 8.05 31.42 25.28
C THR A 553 9.10 30.58 24.56
N LEU A 554 9.64 29.60 25.27
CA LEU A 554 10.66 28.68 24.80
C LEU A 554 10.04 27.52 24.02
N MET A 555 10.67 27.18 22.91
CA MET A 555 10.27 26.05 22.06
C MET A 555 11.45 25.10 21.88
N LEU A 556 11.27 23.84 22.26
CA LEU A 556 12.21 22.75 22.03
C LEU A 556 11.90 22.09 20.68
N LYS A 557 12.89 21.97 19.81
CA LYS A 557 12.73 21.32 18.50
C LYS A 557 13.89 20.40 18.16
N ARG A 558 13.66 19.47 17.24
CA ARG A 558 14.70 18.62 16.67
C ARG A 558 15.34 19.31 15.46
N SER A 559 16.66 19.43 15.46
CA SER A 559 17.44 20.10 14.41
C SER A 559 18.58 19.21 13.91
N LEU A 560 18.77 19.18 12.59
CA LEU A 560 19.89 18.49 11.96
C LEU A 560 21.07 19.48 11.81
N VAL A 561 22.21 19.17 12.44
CA VAL A 561 23.43 19.97 12.37
C VAL A 561 24.60 19.02 12.09
N ASN A 562 25.36 19.26 11.02
CA ASN A 562 26.50 18.44 10.58
C ASN A 562 26.18 16.93 10.51
N GLY A 563 24.99 16.59 9.98
CA GLY A 563 24.55 15.19 9.82
C GLY A 563 24.07 14.50 11.11
N ALA A 564 24.14 15.17 12.27
CA ALA A 564 23.65 14.64 13.55
C ALA A 564 22.36 15.35 14.00
N GLN A 565 21.41 14.58 14.51
CA GLN A 565 20.18 15.11 15.12
C GLN A 565 20.49 15.67 16.51
N ARG A 566 20.05 16.90 16.77
CA ARG A 566 20.26 17.61 18.05
C ARG A 566 18.95 18.21 18.54
N LEU A 567 18.85 18.42 19.86
CA LEU A 567 17.76 19.18 20.47
C LEU A 567 18.15 20.65 20.52
N GLU A 568 17.33 21.52 19.94
CA GLU A 568 17.55 22.97 19.89
C GLU A 568 16.45 23.69 20.67
N LEU A 569 16.87 24.64 21.50
CA LEU A 569 15.99 25.54 22.22
C LEU A 569 15.89 26.85 21.43
N THR A 570 14.66 27.29 21.17
CA THR A 570 14.35 28.52 20.42
C THR A 570 13.42 29.42 21.23
N GLY A 571 13.39 30.72 20.91
CA GLY A 571 12.62 31.70 21.70
C GLY A 571 13.31 32.19 22.97
N TRP A 572 14.58 31.84 23.18
CA TRP A 572 15.39 32.29 24.31
C TRP A 572 15.91 33.71 24.11
N SER A 573 16.02 34.47 25.20
CA SER A 573 16.62 35.82 25.17
C SER A 573 18.16 35.78 25.19
N ALA A 574 18.79 36.56 24.31
CA ALA A 574 20.24 36.73 24.27
C ALA A 574 20.83 37.26 25.59
N SER A 575 20.07 38.04 26.35
CA SER A 575 20.50 38.57 27.65
C SER A 575 20.70 37.49 28.73
N ARG A 576 20.15 36.29 28.54
CA ARG A 576 20.25 35.16 29.48
C ARG A 576 21.12 34.02 28.96
N LEU A 577 21.91 34.25 27.91
CA LEU A 577 22.70 33.19 27.29
C LEU A 577 23.62 32.46 28.29
N ASP A 578 24.29 33.21 29.17
CA ASP A 578 25.16 32.63 30.20
C ASP A 578 24.36 31.82 31.24
N TRP A 579 23.13 32.23 31.53
CA TRP A 579 22.23 31.47 32.40
C TRP A 579 21.84 30.13 31.78
N TYR A 580 21.46 30.11 30.48
CA TYR A 580 21.16 28.85 29.79
C TYR A 580 22.35 27.90 29.74
N LYS A 581 23.56 28.44 29.55
CA LYS A 581 24.80 27.65 29.63
C LYS A 581 25.04 27.07 31.01
N ALA A 582 24.76 27.83 32.07
CA ALA A 582 24.84 27.35 33.45
C ALA A 582 23.84 26.21 33.76
N GLN A 583 22.72 26.14 33.04
CA GLN A 583 21.75 25.03 33.15
C GLN A 583 22.17 23.77 32.37
N GLY A 584 23.28 23.81 31.62
CA GLY A 584 23.79 22.68 30.83
C GLY A 584 23.50 22.76 29.33
N CYS A 585 22.93 23.87 28.83
CA CYS A 585 22.82 24.10 27.39
C CYS A 585 24.18 24.48 26.78
N PHE A 586 24.38 24.21 25.50
CA PHE A 586 25.58 24.62 24.76
C PHE A 586 25.21 25.35 23.46
N THR A 587 26.18 26.02 22.85
CA THR A 587 25.93 26.91 21.70
C THR A 587 26.85 26.61 20.54
N ASP A 588 26.32 26.65 19.33
CA ASP A 588 27.11 26.71 18.08
C ASP A 588 26.71 27.94 17.26
N ILE A 589 27.66 28.51 16.54
CA ILE A 589 27.42 29.59 15.58
C ILE A 589 27.22 28.96 14.19
N ILE A 590 26.00 29.05 13.66
CA ILE A 590 25.64 28.45 12.35
C ILE A 590 25.00 29.54 11.50
N ARG A 591 25.54 29.75 10.29
CA ARG A 591 25.10 30.83 9.38
C ARG A 591 25.05 32.20 10.08
N PHE A 592 26.10 32.52 10.85
CA PHE A 592 26.23 33.76 11.63
C PHE A 592 25.16 34.00 12.71
N HIS A 593 24.40 32.96 13.10
CA HIS A 593 23.49 33.00 14.24
C HIS A 593 23.94 32.04 15.33
N THR A 594 24.01 32.54 16.58
CA THR A 594 24.17 31.70 17.77
C THR A 594 22.91 30.88 17.97
N ARG A 595 23.05 29.55 17.97
CA ARG A 595 21.95 28.60 18.23
C ARG A 595 22.24 27.86 19.52
N LEU A 596 21.20 27.65 20.33
CA LEU A 596 21.28 27.06 21.66
C LEU A 596 20.76 25.63 21.62
N PHE A 597 21.53 24.68 22.14
CA PHE A 597 21.25 23.25 22.08
C PHE A 597 21.23 22.65 23.48
N VAL A 598 20.42 21.59 23.62
CA VAL A 598 20.34 20.75 24.82
C VAL A 598 21.10 19.44 24.51
N PRO A 599 22.02 18.99 25.38
CA PRO A 599 22.70 17.71 25.20
C PRO A 599 21.69 16.56 25.24
N LEU A 600 21.86 15.55 24.38
CA LEU A 600 20.96 14.38 24.35
C LEU A 600 21.13 13.53 25.63
N GLU A 601 22.36 13.41 26.12
CA GLU A 601 22.65 12.82 27.42
C GLU A 601 22.30 13.82 28.52
N GLY A 602 21.45 13.43 29.47
CA GLY A 602 20.98 14.32 30.54
C GLY A 602 19.96 15.38 30.09
N ALA A 603 19.41 15.27 28.88
CA ALA A 603 18.47 16.25 28.31
C ALA A 603 17.31 16.60 29.27
N ALA A 604 16.75 15.59 29.94
CA ALA A 604 15.60 15.76 30.84
C ALA A 604 15.95 16.60 32.08
N GLU A 605 17.15 16.44 32.62
CA GLU A 605 17.63 17.22 33.77
C GLU A 605 17.84 18.69 33.39
N VAL A 606 18.43 18.94 32.22
CA VAL A 606 18.64 20.30 31.68
C VAL A 606 17.31 20.99 31.45
N VAL A 607 16.35 20.31 30.79
CA VAL A 607 15.00 20.86 30.56
C VAL A 607 14.27 21.10 31.90
N ALA A 608 14.32 20.15 32.84
CA ALA A 608 13.74 20.33 34.17
C ALA A 608 14.35 21.49 34.96
N SER A 609 15.64 21.79 34.74
CA SER A 609 16.30 22.93 35.38
C SER A 609 15.84 24.26 34.78
N VAL A 610 15.65 24.28 33.46
CA VAL A 610 15.10 25.43 32.72
C VAL A 610 13.64 25.69 33.09
N GLU A 611 12.83 24.65 33.33
CA GLU A 611 11.42 24.80 33.71
C GLU A 611 11.19 25.31 35.15
N ARG A 612 12.17 25.12 36.04
CA ARG A 612 12.06 25.52 37.46
C ARG A 612 12.20 27.03 37.69
N HIS A 613 12.60 27.83 36.69
CA HIS A 613 12.95 29.25 36.82
C HIS A 613 12.42 30.09 35.65
#